data_AF-A0A6A4L6A6-F1
#
_entry.id   AF-A0A6A4L6A6-F1
#
_cell.length_a   1.000
_cell.length_b   1.000
_cell.length_c   1.000
_cell.angle_alpha   90.00
_cell.angle_beta   90.00
_cell.angle_gamma   90.00
#
_symmetry.space_group_name_H-M   'P 1'
#
loop_
_entity.id
_entity.type
_entity.pdbx_description
1 polymer ?
#
loop_
_entity_poly.entity_id
_entity_poly.type
_entity_poly.pdbx_seq_one_letter_code
_entity_poly.pdbx_strand_id
1 'polypeptide(L)'
;MIFALIIQSLAANLGVSTVWAGVLLTGLSTLLLIGLQRYGIRKLELLIAIMVFTMAACFFVEMGLVKPPAADMLEGLFVPKLSGSSATGDAIALLGALIMPHNLFLHSALVLSRKIPNSDVCRYYLMETGFALFVALLINIAVTSVSATIIAISWILGLAIMGANIYYLSTSFVGWVIHSTLPKVATVFIAIIVFPIMVVYVASVIYLMWRKDTVVTYIDTTKNDPAVQSGTEDGEDSIVPFREDLADIPLPE
;
A
#
# COMPACT_ATOMS: atom_id res chain seq x y z
N MET A 1 -9.46 -8.25 -8.65
CA MET A 1 -9.19 -7.03 -9.45
C MET A 1 -10.12 -6.90 -10.66
N ILE A 2 -10.18 -7.88 -11.57
CA ILE A 2 -11.05 -7.83 -12.77
C ILE A 2 -12.55 -7.79 -12.42
N PHE A 3 -13.02 -8.66 -11.52
CA PHE A 3 -14.42 -8.62 -11.04
C PHE A 3 -14.78 -7.30 -10.35
N ALA A 4 -13.82 -6.71 -9.63
CA ALA A 4 -14.00 -5.41 -8.98
C ALA A 4 -14.07 -4.26 -10.01
N LEU A 5 -13.23 -4.27 -11.03
CA LEU A 5 -13.25 -3.28 -12.12
C LEU A 5 -14.56 -3.34 -12.92
N ILE A 6 -15.06 -4.54 -13.21
CA ILE A 6 -16.33 -4.73 -13.94
C ILE A 6 -17.51 -4.21 -13.12
N ILE A 7 -17.56 -4.51 -11.83
CA ILE A 7 -18.67 -4.09 -10.95
C ILE A 7 -18.58 -2.60 -10.59
N GLN A 8 -17.38 -2.04 -10.42
CA GLN A 8 -17.18 -0.60 -10.21
C GLN A 8 -17.60 0.20 -11.45
N SER A 9 -17.23 -0.28 -12.64
CA SER A 9 -17.64 0.30 -13.93
C SER A 9 -19.16 0.22 -14.12
N LEU A 10 -19.78 -0.91 -13.74
CA LEU A 10 -21.23 -1.10 -13.78
C LEU A 10 -21.95 -0.19 -12.78
N ALA A 11 -21.48 -0.10 -11.53
CA ALA A 11 -22.06 0.76 -10.50
C ALA A 11 -21.97 2.25 -10.85
N ALA A 12 -20.87 2.68 -11.47
CA ALA A 12 -20.71 4.03 -11.99
C ALA A 12 -21.73 4.34 -13.11
N ASN A 13 -22.08 3.35 -13.94
CA ASN A 13 -23.07 3.51 -15.01
C ASN A 13 -24.53 3.49 -14.50
N LEU A 14 -24.79 2.86 -13.35
CA LEU A 14 -26.12 2.76 -12.72
C LEU A 14 -26.43 3.88 -11.73
N GLY A 15 -25.50 4.82 -11.50
CA GLY A 15 -25.72 5.98 -10.61
C GLY A 15 -25.89 5.62 -9.13
N VAL A 16 -25.56 4.41 -8.72
CA VAL A 16 -25.61 3.96 -7.33
C VAL A 16 -24.37 4.47 -6.60
N SER A 17 -24.52 4.91 -5.34
CA SER A 17 -23.40 5.31 -4.50
C SER A 17 -22.37 4.16 -4.41
N THR A 18 -21.20 4.39 -4.99
CA THR A 18 -20.11 3.41 -5.20
C THR A 18 -19.64 2.72 -3.92
N VAL A 19 -19.83 3.37 -2.78
CA VAL A 19 -19.44 2.86 -1.45
C VAL A 19 -20.25 1.62 -1.04
N TRP A 20 -21.58 1.64 -1.23
CA TRP A 20 -22.45 0.51 -0.87
C TRP A 20 -22.21 -0.71 -1.77
N ALA A 21 -21.97 -0.46 -3.06
CA ALA A 21 -21.60 -1.51 -4.00
C ALA A 21 -20.25 -2.16 -3.63
N GLY A 22 -19.28 -1.35 -3.18
CA GLY A 22 -17.98 -1.84 -2.71
C GLY A 22 -18.08 -2.75 -1.48
N VAL A 23 -18.88 -2.37 -0.47
CA VAL A 23 -19.08 -3.20 0.73
C VAL A 23 -19.73 -4.54 0.41
N LEU A 24 -20.78 -4.53 -0.42
CA LEU A 24 -21.43 -5.76 -0.88
C LEU A 24 -20.49 -6.65 -1.70
N LEU A 25 -19.61 -6.05 -2.51
CA LEU A 25 -18.61 -6.76 -3.29
C LEU A 25 -17.56 -7.46 -2.41
N THR A 26 -17.07 -6.79 -1.37
CA THR A 26 -16.12 -7.39 -0.43
C THR A 26 -16.76 -8.56 0.31
N GLY A 27 -18.00 -8.39 0.76
CA GLY A 27 -18.80 -9.47 1.33
C GLY A 27 -18.95 -10.65 0.38
N LEU A 28 -19.35 -10.40 -0.88
CA LEU A 28 -19.50 -11.44 -1.90
C LEU A 28 -18.17 -12.13 -2.23
N SER A 29 -17.06 -11.40 -2.24
CA SER A 29 -15.72 -11.97 -2.48
C SER A 29 -15.31 -12.92 -1.35
N THR A 30 -15.62 -12.58 -0.10
CA THR A 30 -15.37 -13.49 1.04
C THR A 30 -16.27 -14.74 0.99
N LEU A 31 -17.55 -14.59 0.66
CA LEU A 31 -18.46 -15.72 0.46
C LEU A 31 -18.00 -16.64 -0.69
N LEU A 32 -17.51 -16.04 -1.79
CA LEU A 32 -16.95 -16.78 -2.91
C LEU A 32 -15.71 -17.57 -2.50
N LEU A 33 -14.80 -16.99 -1.72
CA LEU A 33 -13.63 -17.71 -1.21
C LEU A 33 -14.01 -18.88 -0.30
N ILE A 34 -14.96 -18.70 0.62
CA ILE A 34 -15.45 -19.78 1.50
C ILE A 34 -16.16 -20.87 0.68
N GLY A 35 -16.97 -20.49 -0.31
CA GLY A 35 -17.60 -21.42 -1.24
C GLY A 35 -16.59 -22.20 -2.07
N LEU A 36 -15.49 -21.57 -2.47
CA LEU A 36 -14.42 -22.20 -3.25
C LEU A 36 -13.52 -23.10 -2.40
N GLN A 37 -13.35 -22.81 -1.10
CA GLN A 37 -12.67 -23.69 -0.15
C GLN A 37 -13.36 -25.07 -0.07
N ARG A 38 -14.70 -25.12 -0.17
CA ARG A 38 -15.46 -26.39 -0.24
C ARG A 38 -15.18 -27.20 -1.53
N TYR A 39 -14.72 -26.55 -2.59
CA TYR A 39 -14.50 -27.15 -3.91
C TYR A 39 -13.10 -27.76 -4.09
N GLY A 40 -12.24 -27.65 -3.07
CA GLY A 40 -10.93 -28.30 -2.99
C GLY A 40 -9.73 -27.37 -3.13
N ILE A 41 -8.68 -27.65 -2.35
CA ILE A 41 -7.45 -26.82 -2.21
C ILE A 41 -6.76 -26.58 -3.56
N ARG A 42 -6.71 -27.59 -4.44
CA ARG A 42 -6.05 -27.48 -5.75
C ARG A 42 -6.69 -26.41 -6.66
N LYS A 43 -8.00 -26.19 -6.57
CA LYS A 43 -8.71 -25.17 -7.37
C LYS A 43 -8.48 -23.77 -6.81
N LEU A 44 -8.38 -23.66 -5.50
CA LEU A 44 -8.07 -22.42 -4.80
C LEU A 44 -6.64 -21.94 -5.11
N GLU A 45 -5.67 -22.86 -5.11
CA GLU A 45 -4.28 -22.57 -5.48
C GLU A 45 -4.17 -22.03 -6.90
N LEU A 46 -4.82 -22.68 -7.88
CA LEU A 46 -4.83 -22.22 -9.27
C LEU A 46 -5.46 -20.83 -9.40
N LEU A 47 -6.56 -20.55 -8.68
CA LEU A 47 -7.21 -19.25 -8.71
C LEU A 47 -6.30 -18.14 -8.18
N ILE A 48 -5.61 -18.38 -7.06
CA ILE A 48 -4.65 -17.42 -6.50
C ILE A 48 -3.49 -17.21 -7.47
N ALA A 49 -2.96 -18.28 -8.06
CA ALA A 49 -1.90 -18.20 -9.06
C ALA A 49 -2.31 -17.35 -10.28
N ILE A 50 -3.53 -17.53 -10.80
CA ILE A 50 -4.07 -16.71 -11.90
C ILE A 50 -4.19 -15.23 -11.50
N MET A 51 -4.65 -14.95 -10.27
CA MET A 51 -4.75 -13.58 -9.76
C MET A 51 -3.38 -12.90 -9.68
N VAL A 52 -2.37 -13.57 -9.12
CA VAL A 52 -0.99 -13.05 -9.03
C VAL A 52 -0.40 -12.87 -10.43
N PHE A 53 -0.59 -13.84 -11.33
CA PHE A 53 -0.10 -13.74 -12.70
C PHE A 53 -0.72 -12.55 -13.46
N THR A 54 -2.03 -12.35 -13.31
CA THR A 54 -2.73 -11.21 -13.93
C THR A 54 -2.20 -9.87 -13.41
N MET A 55 -1.96 -9.77 -12.09
CA MET A 55 -1.34 -8.58 -11.49
C MET A 55 0.07 -8.34 -12.07
N ALA A 56 0.91 -9.37 -12.09
CA ALA A 56 2.27 -9.29 -12.62
C ALA A 56 2.28 -8.88 -14.10
N ALA A 57 1.40 -9.48 -14.92
CA ALA A 57 1.27 -9.13 -16.34
C ALA A 57 0.87 -7.66 -16.54
N CYS A 58 -0.08 -7.14 -15.73
CA CYS A 58 -0.48 -5.74 -15.79
C CYS A 58 0.71 -4.81 -15.52
N PHE A 59 1.49 -5.06 -14.47
CA PHE A 59 2.66 -4.24 -14.16
C PHE A 59 3.79 -4.38 -15.18
N PHE A 60 3.94 -5.56 -15.80
CA PHE A 60 4.93 -5.77 -16.83
C PHE A 60 4.59 -5.00 -18.12
N VAL A 61 3.30 -4.94 -18.47
CA VAL A 61 2.81 -4.09 -19.57
C VAL A 61 3.07 -2.62 -19.28
N GLU A 62 2.72 -2.15 -18.07
CA GLU A 62 3.00 -0.76 -17.65
C GLU A 62 4.50 -0.43 -17.68
N MET A 63 5.36 -1.35 -17.23
CA MET A 63 6.81 -1.18 -17.31
C MET A 63 7.29 -1.00 -18.76
N GLY A 64 6.75 -1.77 -19.71
CA GLY A 64 7.09 -1.65 -21.13
C GLY A 64 6.62 -0.34 -21.77
N LEU A 65 5.51 0.23 -21.28
CA LEU A 65 4.97 1.50 -21.74
C LEU A 65 5.75 2.69 -21.19
N VAL A 66 5.98 2.69 -19.88
CA VAL A 66 6.61 3.82 -19.17
C VAL A 66 8.13 3.88 -19.41
N LYS A 67 8.77 2.73 -19.75
CA LYS A 67 10.22 2.60 -19.95
C LYS A 67 11.04 3.35 -18.88
N PRO A 68 10.90 2.97 -17.60
CA PRO A 68 11.74 3.55 -16.57
C PRO A 68 13.23 3.28 -16.88
N PRO A 69 14.16 4.18 -16.51
CA PRO A 69 15.58 4.02 -16.76
C PRO A 69 16.11 2.79 -16.00
N ALA A 70 16.15 1.64 -16.67
CA ALA A 70 16.50 0.35 -16.07
C ALA A 70 17.95 0.30 -15.57
N ALA A 71 18.85 1.09 -16.17
CA ALA A 71 20.24 1.22 -15.74
C ALA A 71 20.33 1.83 -14.33
N ASP A 72 19.60 2.92 -14.08
CA ASP A 72 19.58 3.60 -12.78
C ASP A 72 18.92 2.73 -11.71
N MET A 73 17.90 1.93 -12.10
CA MET A 73 17.25 0.97 -11.21
C MET A 73 18.18 -0.16 -10.78
N LEU A 74 18.99 -0.68 -11.72
CA LEU A 74 20.00 -1.71 -11.42
C LEU A 74 21.10 -1.13 -10.53
N GLU A 75 21.56 0.09 -10.79
CA GLU A 75 22.56 0.73 -9.92
C GLU A 75 22.02 0.94 -8.50
N GLY A 76 20.76 1.37 -8.35
CA GLY A 76 20.09 1.51 -7.06
C GLY A 76 19.87 0.18 -6.32
N LEU A 77 19.74 -0.92 -7.06
CA LEU A 77 19.63 -2.27 -6.48
C LEU A 77 20.98 -2.77 -5.91
N PHE A 78 22.09 -2.46 -6.58
CA PHE A 78 23.43 -2.87 -6.16
C PHE A 78 24.10 -1.91 -5.16
N VAL A 79 23.73 -0.63 -5.17
CA VAL A 79 24.33 0.41 -4.32
C VAL A 79 23.24 1.14 -3.53
N PRO A 80 22.87 0.66 -2.33
CA PRO A 80 21.87 1.33 -1.50
C PRO A 80 22.42 2.67 -0.99
N LYS A 81 21.88 3.78 -1.50
CA LYS A 81 22.21 5.15 -1.07
C LYS A 81 21.03 5.75 -0.31
N LEU A 82 21.15 5.83 1.01
CA LEU A 82 20.17 6.54 1.85
C LEU A 82 20.54 8.02 1.92
N SER A 83 19.92 8.82 1.06
CA SER A 83 20.18 10.27 1.00
C SER A 83 18.99 11.05 1.58
N GLY A 84 19.18 11.68 2.74
CA GLY A 84 18.19 12.56 3.38
C GLY A 84 17.57 12.01 4.67
N SER A 85 17.05 12.89 5.53
CA SER A 85 16.52 12.50 6.86
C SER A 85 15.22 11.69 6.81
N SER A 86 14.53 11.66 5.67
CA SER A 86 13.27 10.91 5.48
C SER A 86 13.47 9.58 4.75
N ALA A 87 14.62 9.36 4.10
CA ALA A 87 14.88 8.16 3.30
C ALA A 87 14.90 6.87 4.14
N THR A 88 15.33 6.96 5.40
CA THR A 88 15.29 5.84 6.35
C THR A 88 13.86 5.47 6.73
N GLY A 89 12.98 6.46 6.92
CA GLY A 89 11.57 6.24 7.21
C GLY A 89 10.86 5.53 6.06
N ASP A 90 11.09 5.99 4.83
CA ASP A 90 10.52 5.38 3.63
C ASP A 90 11.06 3.95 3.41
N ALA A 91 12.34 3.72 3.68
CA ALA A 91 12.94 2.39 3.60
C ALA A 91 12.34 1.42 4.63
N ILE A 92 12.13 1.86 5.88
CA ILE A 92 11.48 1.07 6.92
C ILE A 92 10.01 0.80 6.56
N ALA A 93 9.30 1.80 6.03
CA ALA A 93 7.92 1.64 5.57
C ALA A 93 7.81 0.62 4.43
N LEU A 94 8.72 0.69 3.45
CA LEU A 94 8.81 -0.26 2.35
C LEU A 94 9.14 -1.67 2.87
N LEU A 95 10.09 -1.80 3.79
CA LEU A 95 10.42 -3.08 4.43
C LEU A 95 9.20 -3.70 5.13
N GLY A 96 8.46 -2.90 5.90
CA GLY A 96 7.25 -3.33 6.60
C GLY A 96 6.09 -3.70 5.66
N ALA A 97 5.97 -3.00 4.53
CA ALA A 97 4.97 -3.32 3.51
C ALA A 97 5.29 -4.62 2.75
N LEU A 98 6.57 -4.95 2.57
CA LEU A 98 7.02 -6.14 1.83
C LEU A 98 7.06 -7.41 2.68
N ILE A 99 7.37 -7.29 3.97
CA ILE A 99 7.48 -8.44 4.88
C ILE A 99 6.10 -8.71 5.53
N MET A 100 5.37 -9.69 5.01
CA MET A 100 4.17 -10.23 5.67
C MET A 100 4.57 -11.28 6.71
N PRO A 101 4.50 -11.00 8.03
CA PRO A 101 5.02 -11.91 9.06
C PRO A 101 4.27 -13.25 9.08
N HIS A 102 2.99 -13.27 8.74
CA HIS A 102 2.20 -14.50 8.70
C HIS A 102 2.64 -15.46 7.58
N ASN A 103 3.17 -14.97 6.46
CA ASN A 103 3.70 -15.82 5.41
C ASN A 103 4.94 -16.57 5.88
N LEU A 104 5.75 -15.95 6.75
CA LEU A 104 6.92 -16.59 7.36
C LEU A 104 6.48 -17.74 8.28
N PHE A 105 5.49 -17.51 9.17
CA PHE A 105 4.96 -18.55 10.04
C PHE A 105 4.30 -19.71 9.27
N LEU A 106 3.52 -19.40 8.24
CA LEU A 106 2.85 -20.40 7.42
C LEU A 106 3.86 -21.25 6.62
N HIS A 107 4.91 -20.64 6.10
CA HIS A 107 5.99 -21.36 5.41
C HIS A 107 6.79 -22.24 6.39
N SER A 108 7.10 -21.74 7.59
CA SER A 108 7.74 -22.54 8.64
C SER A 108 6.90 -23.74 9.05
N ALA A 109 5.58 -23.58 9.20
CA ALA A 109 4.67 -24.69 9.54
C ALA A 109 4.57 -25.75 8.42
N LEU A 110 4.55 -25.32 7.15
CA LEU A 110 4.54 -26.23 5.99
C LEU A 110 5.83 -27.06 5.89
N VAL A 111 6.98 -26.44 6.16
CA VAL A 111 8.28 -27.12 6.17
C VAL A 111 8.36 -28.10 7.35
N LEU A 112 7.86 -27.73 8.53
CA LEU A 112 7.85 -28.60 9.72
C LEU A 112 6.89 -29.79 9.58
N SER A 113 5.76 -29.60 8.91
CA SER A 113 4.77 -30.67 8.63
C SER A 113 5.34 -31.81 7.79
N ARG A 114 6.44 -31.61 7.09
CA ARG A 114 7.04 -32.60 6.20
C ARG A 114 8.29 -33.20 6.86
N LYS A 115 8.09 -34.26 7.65
CA LYS A 115 9.16 -35.02 8.33
C LYS A 115 10.12 -35.66 7.30
N ILE A 116 11.18 -34.96 6.89
CA ILE A 116 12.21 -35.47 5.97
C ILE A 116 13.59 -35.40 6.63
N PRO A 117 14.26 -36.54 6.89
CA PRO A 117 15.52 -36.59 7.64
C PRO A 117 16.79 -36.49 6.78
N ASN A 118 16.80 -35.73 5.67
CA ASN A 118 17.96 -35.65 4.75
C ASN A 118 18.45 -34.21 4.52
N SER A 119 19.74 -33.95 4.76
CA SER A 119 20.39 -32.64 4.57
C SER A 119 20.34 -32.13 3.12
N ASP A 120 20.33 -33.04 2.14
CA ASP A 120 20.33 -32.66 0.71
C ASP A 120 18.97 -32.12 0.27
N VAL A 121 17.89 -32.56 0.90
CA VAL A 121 16.54 -32.11 0.62
C VAL A 121 16.35 -30.66 1.09
N CYS A 122 16.97 -30.28 2.22
CA CYS A 122 16.97 -28.91 2.73
C CYS A 122 17.56 -27.92 1.71
N ARG A 123 18.67 -28.28 1.04
CA ARG A 123 19.30 -27.45 -0.01
C ARG A 123 18.39 -27.24 -1.21
N TYR A 124 17.70 -28.28 -1.67
CA TYR A 124 16.73 -28.17 -2.77
C TYR A 124 15.57 -27.24 -2.41
N TYR A 125 15.00 -27.35 -1.21
CA TYR A 125 13.94 -26.44 -0.76
C TYR A 125 14.44 -25.00 -0.62
N LEU A 126 15.64 -24.77 -0.07
CA LEU A 126 16.22 -23.43 0.01
C LEU A 126 16.37 -22.80 -1.38
N MET A 127 16.72 -23.61 -2.38
CA MET A 127 16.90 -23.17 -3.76
C MET A 127 15.56 -22.92 -4.46
N GLU A 128 14.54 -23.75 -4.19
CA GLU A 128 13.17 -23.57 -4.69
C GLU A 128 12.51 -22.31 -4.08
N THR A 129 12.54 -22.16 -2.75
CA THR A 129 12.04 -20.97 -2.07
C THR A 129 12.86 -19.74 -2.41
N GLY A 130 14.18 -19.88 -2.56
CA GLY A 130 15.07 -18.82 -3.02
C GLY A 130 14.72 -18.32 -4.42
N PHE A 131 14.39 -19.23 -5.34
CA PHE A 131 13.92 -18.87 -6.67
C PHE A 131 12.57 -18.16 -6.63
N ALA A 132 11.63 -18.62 -5.80
CA ALA A 132 10.34 -17.96 -5.61
C ALA A 132 10.50 -16.53 -5.04
N LEU A 133 11.38 -16.35 -4.06
CA LEU A 133 11.70 -15.03 -3.48
C LEU A 133 12.40 -14.11 -4.49
N PHE A 134 13.27 -14.66 -5.35
CA PHE A 134 13.91 -13.90 -6.41
C PHE A 134 12.89 -13.36 -7.43
N VAL A 135 11.93 -14.19 -7.84
CA VAL A 135 10.83 -13.76 -8.71
C VAL A 135 9.97 -12.69 -8.02
N ALA A 136 9.66 -12.87 -6.73
CA ALA A 136 8.92 -11.86 -5.96
C ALA A 136 9.67 -10.52 -5.86
N LEU A 137 11.00 -10.55 -5.69
CA LEU A 137 11.84 -9.36 -5.68
C LEU A 137 11.77 -8.61 -7.03
N LEU A 138 11.84 -9.32 -8.16
CA LEU A 138 11.69 -8.71 -9.48
C LEU A 138 10.32 -8.02 -9.67
N ILE A 139 9.24 -8.65 -9.19
CA ILE A 139 7.89 -8.07 -9.23
C ILE A 139 7.82 -6.81 -8.35
N ASN A 140 8.41 -6.85 -7.14
CA ASN A 140 8.38 -5.69 -6.24
C ASN A 140 9.19 -4.50 -6.79
N ILE A 141 10.33 -4.74 -7.44
CA ILE A 141 11.11 -3.71 -8.13
C ILE A 141 10.28 -3.11 -9.28
N ALA A 142 9.60 -3.97 -10.06
CA ALA A 142 8.74 -3.55 -11.15
C ALA A 142 7.63 -2.60 -10.67
N VAL A 143 6.87 -3.03 -9.65
CA VAL A 143 5.75 -2.27 -9.08
C VAL A 143 6.24 -0.95 -8.51
N THR A 144 7.33 -0.95 -7.74
CA THR A 144 7.85 0.26 -7.09
C THR A 144 8.29 1.30 -8.12
N SER A 145 8.98 0.88 -9.18
CA SER A 145 9.42 1.80 -10.23
C SER A 145 8.28 2.39 -11.04
N VAL A 146 7.33 1.55 -11.45
CA VAL A 146 6.14 2.04 -12.18
C VAL A 146 5.36 3.00 -11.29
N SER A 147 5.17 2.66 -10.01
CA SER A 147 4.48 3.53 -9.05
C SER A 147 5.16 4.89 -8.90
N ALA A 148 6.49 4.93 -8.78
CA ALA A 148 7.23 6.20 -8.66
C ALA A 148 6.95 7.15 -9.84
N THR A 149 6.98 6.63 -11.07
CA THR A 149 6.70 7.41 -12.28
C THR A 149 5.25 7.89 -12.38
N ILE A 150 4.29 7.00 -12.11
CA ILE A 150 2.85 7.34 -12.18
C ILE A 150 2.50 8.37 -11.10
N ILE A 151 3.05 8.24 -9.89
CA ILE A 151 2.85 9.20 -8.81
C ILE A 151 3.38 10.58 -9.23
N ALA A 152 4.57 10.67 -9.81
CA ALA A 152 5.11 11.95 -10.26
C ALA A 152 4.20 12.62 -11.30
N ILE A 153 3.70 11.86 -12.28
CA ILE A 153 2.75 12.36 -13.29
C ILE A 153 1.43 12.81 -12.64
N SER A 154 0.90 12.01 -11.71
CA SER A 154 -0.33 12.31 -10.97
C SER A 154 -0.21 13.60 -10.18
N TRP A 155 0.93 13.85 -9.53
CA TRP A 155 1.21 15.10 -8.82
C TRP A 155 1.24 16.30 -9.76
N ILE A 156 1.94 16.21 -10.90
CA ILE A 156 2.01 17.30 -11.89
C ILE A 156 0.61 17.61 -12.44
N LEU A 157 -0.16 16.58 -12.79
CA LEU A 157 -1.52 16.75 -13.31
C LEU A 157 -2.44 17.37 -12.25
N GLY A 158 -2.35 16.92 -10.99
CA GLY A 158 -3.11 17.48 -9.87
C GLY A 158 -2.82 18.96 -9.64
N LEU A 159 -1.54 19.35 -9.70
CA LEU A 159 -1.13 20.76 -9.62
C LEU A 159 -1.64 21.58 -10.80
N ALA A 160 -1.58 21.03 -12.02
CA ALA A 160 -2.08 21.70 -13.21
C ALA A 160 -3.60 21.94 -13.15
N ILE A 161 -4.37 20.94 -12.70
CA ILE A 161 -5.83 21.06 -12.54
C ILE A 161 -6.18 22.07 -11.44
N MET A 162 -5.51 22.01 -10.28
CA MET A 162 -5.71 23.01 -9.22
C MET A 162 -5.36 24.43 -9.70
N GLY A 163 -4.27 24.56 -10.45
CA GLY A 163 -3.84 25.81 -11.09
C GLY A 163 -4.86 26.38 -12.08
N ALA A 164 -5.41 25.53 -12.95
CA ALA A 164 -6.45 25.93 -13.89
C ALA A 164 -7.74 26.35 -13.16
N ASN A 165 -8.15 25.61 -12.14
CA ASN A 165 -9.32 25.92 -11.32
C ASN A 165 -9.16 27.28 -10.62
N ILE A 166 -8.00 27.54 -10.00
CA ILE A 166 -7.78 28.81 -9.31
C ILE A 166 -7.72 30.01 -10.27
N TYR A 167 -7.12 29.83 -11.45
CA TYR A 167 -7.08 30.87 -12.48
C TYR A 167 -8.48 31.20 -13.00
N TYR A 168 -9.29 30.19 -13.33
CA TYR A 168 -10.64 30.40 -13.86
C TYR A 168 -11.56 31.02 -12.81
N LEU A 169 -11.47 30.57 -11.56
CA LEU A 169 -12.22 31.14 -10.44
C LEU A 169 -11.85 32.62 -10.22
N SER A 170 -10.56 32.95 -10.23
CA SER A 170 -10.06 34.31 -10.00
C SER A 170 -10.45 35.27 -11.13
N THR A 171 -10.24 34.86 -12.39
CA THR A 171 -10.55 35.69 -13.57
C THR A 171 -12.04 35.87 -13.77
N SER A 172 -12.85 34.82 -13.54
CA SER A 172 -14.31 34.90 -13.60
C SER A 172 -14.88 35.81 -12.51
N PHE A 173 -14.33 35.73 -11.29
CA PHE A 173 -14.69 36.64 -10.21
C PHE A 173 -14.34 38.10 -10.54
N VAL A 174 -13.10 38.37 -10.99
CA VAL A 174 -12.67 39.72 -11.38
C VAL A 174 -13.48 40.25 -12.56
N GLY A 175 -13.75 39.43 -13.57
CA GLY A 175 -14.56 39.79 -14.74
C GLY A 175 -16.01 40.12 -14.36
N TRP A 176 -16.60 39.36 -13.44
CA TRP A 176 -17.92 39.63 -12.88
C TRP A 176 -17.98 40.94 -12.09
N VAL A 177 -16.94 41.23 -11.28
CA VAL A 177 -16.84 42.50 -10.54
C VAL A 177 -16.82 43.71 -11.47
N ILE A 178 -16.15 43.62 -12.62
CA ILE A 178 -16.01 44.74 -13.57
C ILE A 178 -17.29 45.00 -14.39
N HIS A 179 -18.06 43.96 -14.74
CA HIS A 179 -19.25 44.08 -15.58
C HIS A 179 -20.58 44.14 -14.80
N SER A 180 -20.53 44.13 -13.48
CA SER A 180 -21.74 44.06 -12.66
C SER A 180 -22.60 45.31 -12.81
N THR A 181 -23.88 45.12 -13.14
CA THR A 181 -24.91 46.17 -13.25
C THR A 181 -25.39 46.68 -11.88
N LEU A 182 -24.84 46.16 -10.79
CA LEU A 182 -25.16 46.57 -9.41
C LEU A 182 -24.72 48.01 -9.12
N PRO A 183 -25.37 48.70 -8.15
CA PRO A 183 -24.94 50.02 -7.72
C PRO A 183 -23.47 49.96 -7.27
N LYS A 184 -22.65 50.93 -7.72
CA LYS A 184 -21.19 50.95 -7.51
C LYS A 184 -20.77 50.67 -6.07
N VAL A 185 -21.55 51.17 -5.10
CA VAL A 185 -21.30 50.96 -3.66
C VAL A 185 -21.44 49.49 -3.27
N ALA A 186 -22.46 48.77 -3.75
CA ALA A 186 -22.68 47.36 -3.43
C ALA A 186 -21.59 46.45 -4.01
N THR A 187 -21.14 46.71 -5.24
CA THR A 187 -20.05 45.96 -5.88
C THR A 187 -18.74 46.11 -5.10
N VAL A 188 -18.46 47.31 -4.57
CA VAL A 188 -17.27 47.57 -3.73
C VAL A 188 -17.33 46.79 -2.41
N PHE A 189 -18.48 46.76 -1.73
CA PHE A 189 -18.63 45.96 -0.50
C PHE A 189 -18.46 44.46 -0.74
N ILE A 190 -19.02 43.92 -1.84
CA ILE A 190 -18.87 42.50 -2.20
C ILE A 190 -17.41 42.17 -2.51
N ALA A 191 -16.71 43.04 -3.26
CA ALA A 191 -15.30 42.85 -3.57
C ALA A 191 -14.42 42.83 -2.31
N ILE A 192 -14.68 43.73 -1.35
CA ILE A 192 -13.95 43.79 -0.06
C ILE A 192 -14.11 42.49 0.75
N ILE A 193 -15.25 41.81 0.64
CA ILE A 193 -15.50 40.55 1.38
C ILE A 193 -14.95 39.34 0.63
N VAL A 194 -15.18 39.24 -0.68
CA VAL A 194 -14.85 38.02 -1.44
C VAL A 194 -13.37 37.97 -1.82
N PHE A 195 -12.70 39.11 -2.01
CA PHE A 195 -11.27 39.15 -2.30
C PHE A 195 -10.39 38.52 -1.19
N PRO A 196 -10.54 38.86 0.11
CA PRO A 196 -9.77 38.21 1.17
C PRO A 196 -10.13 36.73 1.32
N ILE A 197 -11.40 36.34 1.13
CA ILE A 197 -11.80 34.92 1.14
C ILE A 197 -11.08 34.15 0.04
N MET A 198 -10.99 34.73 -1.16
CA MET A 198 -10.27 34.14 -2.29
C MET A 198 -8.76 34.03 -2.01
N VAL A 199 -8.16 35.06 -1.39
CA VAL A 199 -6.75 35.02 -0.96
C VAL A 199 -6.52 33.93 0.08
N VAL A 200 -7.42 33.78 1.07
CA VAL A 200 -7.34 32.70 2.07
C VAL A 200 -7.49 31.33 1.42
N TYR A 201 -8.37 31.17 0.43
CA TYR A 201 -8.51 29.93 -0.33
C TYR A 201 -7.23 29.57 -1.08
N VAL A 202 -6.66 30.52 -1.84
CA VAL A 202 -5.38 30.34 -2.55
C VAL A 202 -4.25 30.00 -1.57
N ALA A 203 -4.14 30.75 -0.48
CA ALA A 203 -3.12 30.55 0.54
C ALA A 203 -3.27 29.18 1.23
N SER A 204 -4.50 28.72 1.47
CA SER A 204 -4.77 27.40 2.03
C SER A 204 -4.37 26.27 1.08
N VAL A 205 -4.65 26.39 -0.22
CA VAL A 205 -4.23 25.41 -1.23
C VAL A 205 -2.70 25.35 -1.35
N ILE A 206 -2.03 26.51 -1.39
CA ILE A 206 -0.55 26.58 -1.43
C ILE A 206 0.06 26.03 -0.13
N TYR A 207 -0.55 26.35 1.02
CA TYR A 207 -0.13 25.82 2.31
C TYR A 207 -0.25 24.30 2.36
N LEU A 208 -1.36 23.73 1.88
CA LEU A 208 -1.56 22.29 1.80
C LEU A 208 -0.57 21.61 0.85
N MET A 209 -0.18 22.25 -0.26
CA MET A 209 0.87 21.73 -1.15
C MET A 209 2.25 21.66 -0.49
N TRP A 210 2.58 22.62 0.38
CA TRP A 210 3.88 22.67 1.04
C TRP A 210 3.93 21.94 2.38
N ARG A 211 2.75 21.60 2.92
CA ARG A 211 2.66 20.85 4.16
C ARG A 211 3.29 19.48 3.93
N LYS A 212 4.44 19.26 4.57
CA LYS A 212 4.97 17.91 4.75
C LYS A 212 3.96 17.14 5.58
N ASP A 213 3.16 16.31 4.94
CA ASP A 213 2.35 15.30 5.63
C ASP A 213 3.30 14.27 6.25
N THR A 214 3.81 14.63 7.41
CA THR A 214 4.53 13.72 8.30
C THR A 214 3.47 13.00 9.10
N VAL A 215 3.07 11.82 8.62
CA VAL A 215 2.30 10.88 9.43
C VAL A 215 3.24 10.41 10.53
N VAL A 216 3.16 11.04 11.70
CA VAL A 216 3.73 10.52 12.94
C VAL A 216 2.90 9.29 13.27
N THR A 217 3.33 8.13 12.78
CA THR A 217 2.89 6.85 13.31
C THR A 217 3.41 6.78 14.75
N TYR A 218 2.51 7.05 15.69
CA TYR A 218 2.71 6.72 17.09
C TYR A 218 2.90 5.21 17.19
N ILE A 219 4.15 4.74 17.14
CA ILE A 219 4.50 3.54 17.88
C ILE A 219 4.67 4.03 19.30
N ASP A 220 3.67 3.74 20.14
CA ASP A 220 3.76 3.96 21.56
C ASP A 220 4.88 3.07 22.11
N THR A 221 6.09 3.62 22.28
CA THR A 221 7.21 2.97 22.97
C THR A 221 7.01 2.96 24.49
N THR A 222 5.85 3.37 25.00
CA THR A 222 5.52 3.37 26.43
C THR A 222 4.91 2.04 26.87
N LYS A 223 5.64 0.96 26.61
CA LYS A 223 5.64 -0.21 27.49
C LYS A 223 7.06 -0.77 27.73
N ASN A 224 8.06 0.10 27.54
CA ASN A 224 9.41 -0.05 28.10
C ASN A 224 9.53 0.89 29.31
N ASP A 225 8.86 0.54 30.41
CA ASP A 225 9.19 1.13 31.72
C ASP A 225 10.40 0.36 32.29
N PRO A 226 11.57 1.01 32.48
CA PRO A 226 12.73 0.41 33.13
C PRO A 226 12.55 0.16 34.64
N ALA A 227 11.33 0.31 35.18
CA ALA A 227 11.01 0.07 36.59
C ALA A 227 10.51 -1.37 36.89
N VAL A 228 10.38 -2.24 35.89
CA VAL A 228 9.99 -3.66 36.08
C VAL A 228 11.16 -4.63 35.86
N GLN A 229 12.35 -4.12 35.51
CA GLN A 229 13.59 -4.90 35.29
C GLN A 229 14.63 -4.70 36.40
N SER A 230 14.19 -4.66 37.66
CA SER A 230 15.10 -4.84 38.80
C SER A 230 14.46 -5.78 39.83
N GLY A 231 14.62 -7.08 39.62
CA GLY A 231 14.17 -8.07 40.56
C GLY A 231 14.41 -9.47 40.04
N THR A 232 15.47 -10.09 40.57
CA THR A 232 15.71 -11.54 40.60
C THR A 232 16.59 -12.09 39.46
N GLU A 233 17.91 -12.01 39.73
CA GLU A 233 18.84 -13.15 39.85
C GLU A 233 19.00 -14.04 38.60
N ASP A 234 20.15 -13.95 37.93
CA ASP A 234 21.36 -14.78 38.15
C ASP A 234 21.25 -16.18 37.54
N GLY A 235 22.33 -16.57 36.85
CA GLY A 235 22.27 -17.47 35.71
C GLY A 235 21.93 -18.93 35.97
N GLU A 236 21.37 -19.57 34.94
CA GLU A 236 21.49 -21.01 34.71
C GLU A 236 21.19 -21.33 33.23
N ASP A 237 22.06 -22.13 32.61
CA ASP A 237 21.78 -22.86 31.37
C ASP A 237 20.54 -23.75 31.59
N SER A 238 19.40 -23.41 30.99
CA SER A 238 18.19 -24.26 31.10
C SER A 238 17.63 -24.62 29.73
N ILE A 239 17.84 -25.89 29.39
CA ILE A 239 17.17 -26.67 28.36
C ILE A 239 15.67 -26.41 28.42
N VAL A 240 15.08 -25.98 27.30
CA VAL A 240 13.63 -25.78 27.16
C VAL A 240 12.94 -27.15 27.37
N PRO A 241 12.06 -27.32 28.38
CA PRO A 241 11.47 -28.62 28.64
C PRO A 241 10.44 -28.96 27.55
N PHE A 242 10.58 -30.16 26.98
CA PHE A 242 9.63 -30.74 26.06
C PHE A 242 8.27 -30.90 26.75
N ARG A 243 7.25 -30.19 26.27
CA ARG A 243 5.88 -30.21 26.82
C ARG A 243 5.14 -31.47 26.38
N GLU A 244 5.16 -32.48 27.24
CA GLU A 244 4.45 -33.77 27.08
C GLU A 244 2.91 -33.60 27.02
N ASP A 245 2.37 -32.52 27.58
CA ASP A 245 0.92 -32.22 27.60
C ASP A 245 0.26 -32.05 26.21
N LEU A 246 1.05 -31.86 25.16
CA LEU A 246 0.56 -31.71 23.78
C LEU A 246 0.61 -33.02 22.97
N ALA A 247 1.20 -34.09 23.50
CA ALA A 247 1.32 -35.36 22.81
C ALA A 247 0.03 -36.21 22.87
N ASP A 248 -0.83 -35.95 23.85
CA ASP A 248 -2.01 -36.77 24.13
C ASP A 248 -3.32 -36.22 23.52
N ILE A 249 -3.23 -35.28 22.58
CA ILE A 249 -4.42 -34.75 21.89
C ILE A 249 -4.82 -35.75 20.79
N PRO A 250 -5.93 -36.50 20.92
CA PRO A 250 -6.40 -37.37 19.86
C PRO A 250 -6.85 -36.53 18.66
N LEU A 251 -6.34 -36.88 17.48
CA LEU A 251 -6.75 -36.28 16.21
C LEU A 251 -8.19 -36.74 15.88
N PRO A 252 -9.09 -35.83 15.43
CA PRO A 252 -10.43 -36.21 15.02
C PRO A 252 -10.37 -37.12 13.77
N GLU A 253 -11.15 -38.22 13.80
CA GLU A 253 -11.34 -39.15 12.68
C GLU A 253 -12.00 -38.51 11.45
#